data_AF-A0A511NCE2-F1
#
_entry.id   AF-A0A511NCE2-F1
#
_cell.length_a   1.000
_cell.length_b   1.000
_cell.length_c   1.000
_cell.angle_alpha   90.00
_cell.angle_beta   90.00
_cell.angle_gamma   90.00
#
_symmetry.space_group_name_H-M   'P 1'
#
loop_
_entity.id
_entity.type
_entity.pdbx_description
1 polymer ?
#
loop_
_entity_poly.entity_id
_entity_poly.type
_entity_poly.pdbx_seq_one_letter_code
_entity_poly.pdbx_strand_id
1 'polypeptide(L)' 'MNKEEISKEINYKGHTKKFTVAIEQLPAFNPETMDKVKYEETQKALYLLAEEKLENQKFEWIFSIEQELQQ' A
#
# COMPACT_ATOMS: atom_id res chain seq x y z
N MET A 1 13.53 -1.27 6.56
CA MET A 1 12.76 -1.43 5.31
C MET A 1 12.93 -0.14 4.51
N ASN A 2 13.68 -0.17 3.40
CA ASN A 2 13.82 0.99 2.49
C ASN A 2 12.93 0.75 1.27
N LYS A 3 11.63 0.60 1.49
CA LYS A 3 10.65 0.55 0.40
C LYS A 3 9.86 1.85 0.46
N GLU A 4 9.89 2.60 -0.64
CA GLU A 4 9.16 3.86 -0.78
C GLU A 4 7.75 3.64 -1.35
N GLU A 5 7.53 2.50 -1.97
CA GLU A 5 6.25 2.12 -2.56
C GLU A 5 5.98 0.62 -2.46
N ILE A 6 4.70 0.27 -2.58
CA ILE A 6 4.21 -1.09 -2.76
C ILE A 6 3.58 -1.16 -4.14
N SER A 7 4.08 -2.07 -4.96
CA SER A 7 3.61 -2.29 -6.33
C SER A 7 3.11 -3.72 -6.48
N LYS A 8 1.90 -3.89 -7.04
CA LYS A 8 1.28 -5.20 -7.28
C LYS A 8 0.53 -5.19 -8.60
N GLU A 9 0.84 -6.16 -9.46
CA GLU A 9 0.07 -6.40 -10.68
C GLU A 9 -1.03 -7.41 -10.38
N ILE A 10 -2.25 -7.08 -10.78
CA ILE A 10 -3.44 -7.90 -10.60
C ILE A 10 -4.01 -8.26 -11.96
N ASN A 11 -4.32 -9.55 -12.12
CA ASN A 11 -4.99 -10.11 -13.28
C ASN A 11 -6.35 -10.62 -12.84
N TYR A 12 -7.43 -10.15 -13.46
CA TYR A 12 -8.80 -10.51 -13.10
C TYR A 12 -9.72 -10.53 -14.33
N LYS A 13 -10.35 -11.67 -14.62
CA LYS A 13 -11.27 -11.89 -15.76
C LYS A 13 -10.77 -11.35 -17.12
N GLY A 14 -9.46 -11.45 -17.37
CA GLY A 14 -8.83 -10.97 -18.62
C GLY A 14 -8.39 -9.51 -18.59
N HIS A 15 -8.65 -8.77 -17.51
CA HIS A 15 -8.12 -7.44 -17.27
C HIS A 15 -6.84 -7.51 -16.45
N THR A 16 -5.87 -6.65 -16.79
CA THR A 16 -4.61 -6.53 -16.05
C THR A 16 -4.41 -5.08 -15.63
N LYS A 17 -4.06 -4.87 -14.35
CA LYS A 17 -3.71 -3.54 -13.84
C LYS A 17 -2.61 -3.64 -12.79
N LYS A 18 -1.63 -2.75 -12.91
CA LYS A 18 -0.61 -2.54 -11.89
C LYS A 18 -1.06 -1.43 -10.95
N PHE A 19 -1.10 -1.74 -9.66
CA PHE A 19 -1.33 -0.79 -8.58
C PHE A 19 0.00 -0.44 -7.93
N THR A 20 0.19 0.83 -7.66
CA THR A 20 1.36 1.35 -6.97
C THR A 20 0.89 2.35 -5.92
N VAL A 21 1.28 2.13 -4.67
CA VAL A 21 0.95 3.00 -3.54
C VAL A 21 2.24 3.38 -2.83
N ALA A 22 2.45 4.69 -2.66
CA ALA A 22 3.58 5.21 -1.89
C ALA A 22 3.38 4.91 -0.40
N ILE A 23 4.45 4.48 0.26
CA ILE A 23 4.52 4.34 1.71
C ILE A 23 4.89 5.71 2.27
N GLU A 24 4.15 6.19 3.25
CA GLU A 24 4.49 7.44 3.94
C GLU A 24 5.84 7.30 4.65
N GLN A 25 6.68 8.33 4.55
CA GLN A 25 8.05 8.29 5.05
C GLN A 25 8.17 9.03 6.37
N LEU A 26 8.89 8.43 7.31
CA LEU A 26 9.32 9.10 8.53
C LEU A 26 10.60 9.90 8.29
N PRO A 27 10.84 10.96 9.07
CA PRO A 27 12.14 11.61 9.10
C PRO A 27 13.22 10.61 9.53
N ALA A 28 14.48 10.88 9.19
CA ALA A 28 15.58 10.03 9.61
C ALA A 28 15.62 9.85 11.14
N PHE A 29 15.82 8.61 11.59
CA PHE A 29 15.88 8.29 13.01
C PHE A 29 16.99 9.07 13.72
N ASN A 30 16.63 9.74 14.83
CA ASN A 30 17.59 10.40 15.71
C ASN A 30 17.58 9.72 17.10
N PRO A 31 18.66 9.01 17.49
CA PRO A 31 18.72 8.29 18.76
C PRO A 31 18.71 9.20 20.00
N GLU A 32 19.00 10.49 19.86
CA GLU A 32 19.02 11.44 20.98
C GLU A 32 17.61 11.93 21.36
N THR A 33 16.67 11.88 20.41
CA THR A 33 15.33 12.47 20.55
C THR A 33 14.19 11.51 20.28
N MET A 34 14.48 10.30 19.75
CA MET A 34 13.48 9.32 19.35
C MET A 34 13.69 7.97 20.03
N ASP A 35 12.58 7.32 20.36
CA ASP A 35 12.55 5.94 20.81
C ASP A 35 12.63 5.00 19.59
N LYS A 36 13.61 4.09 19.59
CA LYS A 36 13.87 3.17 18.49
C LYS A 36 12.69 2.22 18.24
N VAL A 37 12.10 1.67 19.29
CA VAL A 37 11.00 0.69 19.17
C VAL A 37 9.78 1.37 18.57
N LYS A 38 9.40 2.55 19.09
CA LYS A 38 8.28 3.33 18.54
C LYS A 38 8.51 3.75 17.10
N TYR A 39 9.75 4.12 16.75
CA TYR A 39 10.10 4.47 15.37
C TYR A 39 9.90 3.27 14.43
N GLU A 40 10.41 2.09 14.81
CA GLU A 40 10.25 0.85 14.02
C GLU A 40 8.78 0.40 13.93
N GLU A 41 8.02 0.50 15.03
CA GLU A 41 6.58 0.23 15.05
C GLU A 41 5.81 1.16 14.11
N THR A 42 6.17 2.45 14.10
CA THR A 42 5.55 3.44 13.22
C THR A 42 5.88 3.15 11.75
N GLN A 43 7.13 2.81 11.42
CA GLN A 43 7.49 2.38 10.06
C GLN A 43 6.65 1.18 9.60
N LYS A 44 6.43 0.21 10.49
CA LYS A 44 5.58 -0.96 10.20
C LYS A 44 4.11 -0.55 10.00
N ALA A 45 3.59 0.35 10.83
CA ALA A 45 2.22 0.84 10.70
C ALA A 45 2.00 1.56 9.35
N LEU A 46 2.94 2.42 8.94
CA LEU A 46 2.88 3.12 7.66
C LEU A 46 2.91 2.16 6.46
N TYR A 47 3.70 1.09 6.56
CA TYR A 47 3.70 0.02 5.56
C TYR A 47 2.34 -0.69 5.48
N LEU A 48 1.74 -1.07 6.62
CA LEU A 48 0.43 -1.73 6.65
C LEU A 48 -0.68 -0.84 6.10
N LEU A 49 -0.64 0.47 6.38
CA LEU A 49 -1.58 1.44 5.81
C LEU A 49 -1.45 1.54 4.28
N ALA A 50 -0.23 1.46 3.74
CA ALA A 50 -0.03 1.42 2.30
C ALA A 50 -0.56 0.12 1.68
N GLU A 51 -0.41 -1.03 2.36
CA GLU A 51 -1.00 -2.30 1.92
C GLU A 51 -2.53 -2.25 1.91
N GLU A 52 -3.14 -1.71 2.96
CA GLU A 52 -4.59 -1.55 3.05
C GLU A 52 -5.12 -0.66 1.91
N LYS A 53 -4.46 0.48 1.65
CA LYS A 53 -4.80 1.36 0.52
C LYS A 53 -4.73 0.62 -0.82
N LEU A 54 -3.69 -0.18 -1.04
CA LEU A 54 -3.53 -0.95 -2.27
C LEU A 54 -4.65 -1.99 -2.43
N GLU A 55 -4.98 -2.72 -1.37
CA GLU A 55 -6.06 -3.71 -1.42
C GLU A 55 -7.42 -3.04 -1.65
N ASN A 56 -7.70 -1.89 -1.04
CA ASN A 56 -8.90 -1.12 -1.32
C ASN A 56 -9.00 -0.69 -2.79
N GLN A 57 -7.93 -0.13 -3.36
CA GLN A 57 -7.89 0.23 -4.79
C GLN A 57 -8.12 -0.98 -5.71
N LYS A 58 -7.56 -2.13 -5.35
CA LYS A 58 -7.79 -3.38 -6.07
C LYS A 58 -9.26 -3.81 -5.98
N PHE A 59 -9.88 -3.77 -4.80
CA PHE A 59 -11.28 -4.15 -4.64
C PHE A 59 -12.22 -3.23 -5.43
N GLU A 60 -12.01 -1.92 -5.35
CA GLU A 60 -12.77 -0.94 -6.15
C GLU A 60 -12.67 -1.23 -7.65
N TRP A 61 -11.47 -1.55 -8.14
CA TRP A 61 -11.26 -1.88 -9.54
C TRP A 61 -11.90 -3.22 -9.96
N ILE A 62 -11.81 -4.24 -9.11
CA ILE A 62 -12.50 -5.51 -9.37
C ILE A 62 -14.02 -5.27 -9.42
N PHE A 63 -14.54 -4.49 -8.49
CA PHE A 63 -15.96 -4.16 -8.44
C PHE A 63 -16.42 -3.40 -9.69
N SER A 64 -15.63 -2.46 -10.20
CA SER A 64 -15.96 -1.77 -11.46
C SER A 64 -16.03 -2.73 -12.65
N ILE A 65 -15.10 -3.70 -12.74
CA ILE A 65 -15.15 -4.74 -13.78
C ILE A 65 -16.42 -5.60 -13.65
N GLU A 66 -16.78 -6.02 -12.43
CA GLU A 66 -18.00 -6.80 -12.22
C GLU A 66 -19.26 -6.03 -12.65
N GLN A 67 -19.32 -4.73 -12.36
CA GLN A 67 -20.43 -3.88 -12.79
C GLN A 67 -20.50 -3.75 -14.31
N GLU A 68 -19.36 -3.61 -14.99
CA GLU A 68 -19.28 -3.55 -16.46
C GLU A 68 -19.77 -4.85 -17.11
N LEU A 69 -19.45 -6.01 -16.53
CA LEU A 69 -19.82 -7.32 -17.09
C LEU A 69 -21.29 -7.71 -16.87
N GLN A 70 -22.01 -7.03 -15.96
CA GLN A 70 -23.43 -7.28 -15.70
C GLN A 70 -24.38 -6.46 -16.58
N GLN A 71 -23.84 -5.49 -17.34
CA GLN A 71 -24.57 -4.70 -18.33
C GLN A 71 -24.64 -5.42 -19.67
#